data_AF-A0A958C020-F1
#
_entry.id   AF-A0A958C020-F1
#
_cell.length_a   1.000
_cell.length_b   1.000
_cell.length_c   1.000
_cell.angle_alpha   90.00
_cell.angle_beta   90.00
_cell.angle_gamma   90.00
#
_symmetry.space_group_name_H-M   'P 1'
#
loop_
_entity.id
_entity.type
_entity.pdbx_description
1 polymer ?
#
loop_
_entity_poly.entity_id
_entity_poly.type
_entity_poly.pdbx_seq_one_letter_code
_entity_poly.pdbx_strand_id
1 'polypeptide(L)'
;MVKQPHNLPRQPTSFIGRRTEITRLRERLTDPDCRLLTVVGPGGIGKTRLAIEAAAAVTPNFAHGVYFAPLQGIYSGDYLVSAIAEAVNFSLSGHLEPLAQVLNYLSDKMMLLLLDNFEQLV
;
A
#
# COMPACT_ATOMS: atom_id res chain seq x y z
N MET A 1 -15.63 17.67 5.24
CA MET A 1 -14.72 16.82 4.46
C MET A 1 -14.55 15.52 5.21
N VAL A 2 -15.03 14.39 4.67
CA VAL A 2 -14.82 13.07 5.27
C VAL A 2 -13.36 12.68 5.04
N LYS A 3 -12.62 12.35 6.10
CA LYS A 3 -11.24 11.90 5.99
C LYS A 3 -11.27 10.45 5.49
N GLN A 4 -10.66 10.16 4.34
CA GLN A 4 -10.60 8.79 3.82
C GLN A 4 -9.82 7.89 4.79
N PRO A 5 -10.21 6.61 4.92
CA PRO A 5 -9.56 5.70 5.86
C PRO A 5 -8.12 5.41 5.43
N HIS A 6 -7.22 5.27 6.41
CA HIS A 6 -5.85 4.83 6.17
C HIS A 6 -5.25 4.20 7.42
N ASN A 7 -4.28 3.29 7.25
CA ASN A 7 -3.47 2.71 8.33
C ASN A 7 -1.98 3.11 8.25
N LEU A 8 -1.65 4.12 7.42
CA LEU A 8 -0.26 4.55 7.17
C LEU A 8 0.52 4.77 8.48
N PRO A 9 1.74 4.19 8.63
CA PRO A 9 2.55 4.36 9.82
C PRO A 9 2.89 5.83 10.09
N ARG A 10 2.71 6.28 11.34
CA ARG A 10 3.11 7.63 11.75
C ARG A 10 4.62 7.79 11.61
N GLN A 11 5.05 8.82 10.89
CA GLN A 11 6.46 9.16 10.75
C GLN A 11 6.87 10.10 11.91
N PRO A 12 7.81 9.69 12.80
CA PRO A 12 8.10 10.42 14.03
C PRO A 12 8.95 11.69 13.82
N THR A 13 9.52 11.88 12.63
CA THR A 13 10.36 13.04 12.29
C THR A 13 9.83 13.74 11.05
N SER A 14 10.29 14.96 10.78
CA SER A 14 10.00 15.64 9.51
C SER A 14 10.68 14.92 8.34
N PHE A 15 10.00 14.85 7.19
CA PHE A 15 10.59 14.34 5.95
C PHE A 15 11.21 15.51 5.17
N ILE A 16 12.53 15.52 5.07
CA ILE A 16 13.32 16.62 4.49
C ILE A 16 13.87 16.18 3.14
N GLY A 17 13.78 17.06 2.14
CA GLY A 17 14.20 16.78 0.78
C GLY A 17 13.18 15.92 0.01
N ARG A 18 13.60 15.35 -1.12
CA ARG A 18 12.80 14.41 -1.94
C ARG A 18 11.48 14.95 -2.51
N ARG A 19 11.30 16.27 -2.57
CA ARG A 19 10.06 16.90 -3.07
C ARG A 19 9.76 16.49 -4.51
N THR A 20 10.78 16.45 -5.36
CA THR A 20 10.65 16.05 -6.76
C THR A 20 10.19 14.60 -6.87
N GLU A 21 10.76 13.70 -6.08
CA GLU A 21 10.37 12.29 -6.05
C GLU A 21 8.94 12.11 -5.53
N ILE A 22 8.55 12.85 -4.48
CA ILE A 22 7.16 12.84 -3.99
C ILE A 22 6.22 13.29 -5.12
N THR A 23 6.49 14.42 -5.78
CA THR A 23 5.65 14.91 -6.87
C THR A 23 5.50 13.86 -7.97
N ARG A 24 6.61 13.26 -8.40
CA ARG A 24 6.61 12.21 -9.44
C ARG A 24 5.82 10.97 -9.03
N LEU A 25 5.94 10.53 -7.77
CA LEU A 25 5.16 9.40 -7.27
C LEU A 25 3.67 9.76 -7.21
N ARG A 26 3.32 10.96 -6.75
CA ARG A 26 1.92 11.42 -6.68
C ARG A 26 1.28 11.44 -8.06
N GLU A 27 1.95 12.03 -9.05
CA GLU A 27 1.48 12.07 -10.44
C GLU A 27 1.19 10.67 -10.96
N ARG A 28 2.12 9.73 -10.75
CA ARG A 28 1.94 8.33 -11.15
C ARG A 28 0.81 7.64 -10.38
N LEU A 29 0.72 7.83 -9.07
CA LEU A 29 -0.34 7.21 -8.25
C LEU A 29 -1.74 7.72 -8.60
N THR A 30 -1.86 8.94 -9.12
CA THR A 30 -3.14 9.52 -9.54
C THR A 30 -3.45 9.34 -11.03
N ASP A 31 -2.53 8.74 -11.79
CA ASP A 31 -2.72 8.41 -13.20
C ASP A 31 -3.60 7.15 -13.30
N PRO A 32 -4.80 7.22 -13.93
CA PRO A 32 -5.70 6.08 -14.03
C PRO A 32 -5.10 4.89 -14.82
N ASP A 33 -4.11 5.13 -15.67
CA ASP A 33 -3.42 4.06 -16.42
C ASP A 33 -2.34 3.37 -15.56
N CYS A 34 -1.94 3.96 -14.43
CA CYS A 34 -0.95 3.40 -13.52
C CYS A 34 -1.61 2.55 -12.41
N ARG A 35 -1.73 1.24 -12.65
CA ARG A 35 -2.31 0.30 -11.68
C ARG A 35 -1.30 -0.35 -10.74
N LEU A 36 0.00 -0.25 -11.05
CA LEU A 36 1.10 -0.80 -10.24
C LEU A 36 2.32 0.12 -10.37
N LEU A 37 2.92 0.45 -9.23
CA LEU A 37 4.13 1.27 -9.15
C LEU A 37 5.13 0.63 -8.20
N THR A 38 6.31 0.29 -8.70
CA THR A 38 7.39 -0.29 -7.90
C THR A 38 8.44 0.78 -7.58
N VAL A 39 8.73 0.96 -6.29
CA VAL A 39 9.80 1.85 -5.83
C VAL A 39 11.06 1.03 -5.54
N VAL A 40 12.06 1.14 -6.40
CA VAL A 40 13.34 0.44 -6.27
C VAL A 40 14.47 1.38 -5.88
N GLY A 41 15.50 0.83 -5.25
CA GLY A 41 16.68 1.59 -4.84
C GLY A 41 17.47 0.89 -3.73
N PRO A 42 18.68 1.39 -3.41
CA PRO A 42 19.56 0.78 -2.42
C PRO A 42 18.91 0.59 -1.04
N GLY A 43 19.44 -0.33 -0.24
CA GLY A 43 19.07 -0.47 1.17
C GLY A 43 19.29 0.84 1.94
N GLY A 44 18.40 1.16 2.88
CA GLY A 44 18.53 2.35 3.73
C GLY A 44 18.28 3.72 3.06
N ILE A 45 18.01 3.79 1.75
CA ILE A 45 17.81 5.07 1.04
C ILE A 45 16.48 5.79 1.36
N GLY A 46 15.62 5.16 2.17
CA GLY A 46 14.34 5.72 2.61
C GLY A 46 13.15 5.44 1.69
N LYS A 47 13.15 4.33 0.93
CA LYS A 47 12.07 3.95 0.00
C LYS A 47 10.70 3.85 0.69
N THR A 48 10.62 3.09 1.78
CA THR A 48 9.41 2.90 2.58
C THR A 48 8.85 4.25 3.03
N ARG A 49 9.71 5.12 3.53
CA ARG A 49 9.31 6.45 3.98
C ARG A 49 8.83 7.33 2.82
N LEU A 50 9.55 7.34 1.70
CA LEU A 50 9.15 8.05 0.49
C LEU A 50 7.77 7.58 -0.01
N ALA A 51 7.52 6.27 -0.03
CA ALA A 51 6.25 5.69 -0.43
C ALA A 51 5.11 6.08 0.52
N ILE A 52 5.34 6.02 1.83
CA ILE A 52 4.34 6.43 2.85
C ILE A 52 4.01 7.92 2.71
N GLU A 53 5.00 8.79 2.51
CA GLU A 53 4.80 10.23 2.35
C GLU A 53 4.03 10.56 1.05
N ALA A 54 4.37 9.90 -0.05
CA ALA A 54 3.64 10.04 -1.31
C ALA A 54 2.19 9.55 -1.18
N ALA A 55 1.97 8.42 -0.54
CA ALA A 55 0.66 7.83 -0.30
C ALA A 55 -0.22 8.70 0.61
N ALA A 56 0.36 9.26 1.68
CA ALA A 56 -0.34 10.21 2.54
C ALA A 56 -0.87 11.41 1.75
N ALA A 57 -0.05 11.95 0.83
CA ALA A 57 -0.40 13.10 0.01
C ALA A 57 -1.50 12.84 -1.05
N VAL A 58 -1.78 11.59 -1.40
CA VAL A 58 -2.83 11.19 -2.35
C VAL A 58 -4.03 10.51 -1.68
N THR A 59 -4.06 10.44 -0.35
CA THR A 59 -5.19 9.85 0.40
C THR A 59 -6.57 10.34 -0.06
N PRO A 60 -6.79 11.64 -0.38
CA PRO A 60 -8.09 12.11 -0.87
C PRO A 60 -8.52 11.53 -2.24
N ASN A 61 -7.59 11.00 -3.03
CA ASN A 61 -7.84 10.44 -4.36
C ASN A 61 -8.40 9.01 -4.32
N PHE A 62 -8.29 8.31 -3.19
CA PHE A 62 -8.71 6.92 -3.05
C PHE A 62 -9.96 6.83 -2.17
N ALA A 63 -11.13 6.73 -2.80
CA ALA A 63 -12.43 6.75 -2.12
C ALA A 63 -12.61 5.62 -1.09
N HIS A 64 -11.86 4.53 -1.22
CA HIS A 64 -11.89 3.39 -0.31
C HIS A 64 -10.64 3.29 0.56
N GLY A 65 -9.79 4.32 0.57
CA GLY A 65 -8.66 4.45 1.48
C GLY A 65 -7.30 4.02 0.95
N VAL A 66 -6.31 4.18 1.83
CA VAL A 66 -4.89 3.90 1.58
C VAL A 66 -4.35 2.99 2.68
N TYR A 67 -3.86 1.80 2.31
CA TYR A 67 -3.43 0.80 3.27
C TYR A 67 -2.00 0.35 3.04
N PHE A 68 -1.26 0.21 4.13
CA PHE A 68 0.09 -0.29 4.23
C PHE A 68 0.06 -1.72 4.76
N ALA A 69 0.66 -2.63 4.00
CA ALA A 69 0.86 -4.03 4.35
C ALA A 69 2.38 -4.29 4.42
N PRO A 70 2.96 -4.35 5.64
CA PRO A 70 4.35 -4.74 5.78
C PRO A 70 4.49 -6.23 5.49
N LEU A 71 5.32 -6.61 4.52
CA LEU A 71 5.59 -8.01 4.16
C LEU A 71 6.86 -8.56 4.82
N GLN A 72 7.38 -7.86 5.82
CA GLN A 72 8.53 -8.32 6.60
C GLN A 72 8.22 -9.69 7.23
N GLY A 73 9.03 -10.70 6.91
CA GLY A 73 8.85 -12.05 7.43
C GLY A 73 7.81 -12.90 6.69
N ILE A 74 7.31 -12.43 5.54
CA ILE A 74 6.38 -13.17 4.68
C ILE A 74 7.17 -13.85 3.56
N TYR A 75 7.11 -15.18 3.53
CA TYR A 75 7.92 -16.01 2.62
C TYR A 75 7.09 -16.89 1.68
N SER A 76 5.75 -16.80 1.70
CA SER A 76 4.89 -17.56 0.78
C SER A 76 3.65 -16.76 0.38
N GLY A 77 3.05 -17.16 -0.75
CA GLY A 77 1.85 -16.50 -1.30
C GLY A 77 0.63 -16.55 -0.37
N ASP A 78 0.47 -17.62 0.42
CA ASP A 78 -0.67 -17.75 1.33
C ASP A 78 -0.60 -16.73 2.48
N TYR A 79 0.61 -16.47 2.98
CA TYR A 79 0.86 -15.45 4.00
C TYR A 79 0.68 -14.03 3.45
N LEU A 80 0.99 -13.79 2.16
CA LEU A 80 0.74 -12.51 1.51
C LEU A 80 -0.75 -12.17 1.49
N VAL A 81 -1.61 -13.13 1.12
CA VAL A 81 -3.07 -12.92 1.08
C VAL A 81 -3.60 -12.55 2.46
N SER A 82 -3.11 -13.24 3.49
CA SER A 82 -3.51 -13.00 4.88
C SER A 82 -3.07 -11.62 5.38
N ALA A 83 -1.85 -11.20 5.05
CA ALA A 83 -1.34 -9.89 5.42
C ALA A 83 -2.07 -8.73 4.72
N ILE A 84 -2.48 -8.91 3.47
CA ILE A 84 -3.32 -7.93 2.77
C ILE A 84 -4.69 -7.85 3.43
N ALA A 85 -5.33 -8.99 3.74
CA ALA A 85 -6.62 -9.03 4.40
C ALA A 85 -6.57 -8.31 5.77
N GLU A 86 -5.53 -8.59 6.58
CA GLU A 86 -5.31 -7.92 7.85
C GLU A 86 -5.11 -6.40 7.68
N ALA A 87 -4.25 -5.98 6.74
CA ALA A 87 -3.98 -4.57 6.50
C ALA A 87 -5.24 -3.77 6.18
N VAL A 88 -6.18 -4.35 5.42
CA VAL A 88 -7.44 -3.71 5.03
C VAL A 88 -8.59 -3.97 6.02
N ASN A 89 -8.32 -4.61 7.16
CA ASN A 89 -9.30 -5.03 8.17
C ASN A 89 -10.43 -5.91 7.61
N PHE A 90 -10.09 -6.79 6.66
CA PHE A 90 -11.01 -7.77 6.08
C PHE A 90 -10.84 -9.13 6.76
N SER A 91 -11.95 -9.72 7.20
CA SER A 91 -11.97 -11.05 7.82
C SER A 91 -12.25 -12.13 6.78
N LEU A 92 -11.31 -13.06 6.63
CA LEU A 92 -11.48 -14.27 5.82
C LEU A 92 -12.50 -15.21 6.47
N SER A 93 -13.48 -15.70 5.71
CA SER A 93 -14.53 -16.59 6.24
C SER A 93 -15.19 -17.45 5.17
N GLY A 94 -15.92 -18.48 5.60
CA GLY A 94 -16.66 -19.36 4.68
C GLY A 94 -15.78 -20.34 3.90
N HIS A 95 -16.28 -20.80 2.75
CA HIS A 95 -15.69 -21.91 1.98
C HIS A 95 -14.94 -21.47 0.71
N LEU A 96 -14.94 -20.18 0.39
CA LEU A 96 -14.18 -19.67 -0.76
C LEU A 96 -12.69 -19.64 -0.42
N GLU A 97 -11.83 -19.87 -1.43
CA GLU A 97 -10.39 -19.72 -1.28
C GLU A 97 -10.02 -18.30 -0.82
N PRO A 98 -9.07 -18.12 0.13
CA PRO A 98 -8.72 -16.82 0.70
C PRO A 98 -8.41 -15.74 -0.35
N LEU A 99 -7.65 -16.10 -1.39
CA LEU A 99 -7.31 -15.19 -2.47
C LEU A 99 -8.57 -14.69 -3.20
N ALA A 100 -9.52 -15.57 -3.48
CA ALA A 100 -10.77 -15.21 -4.14
C ALA A 100 -11.60 -14.25 -3.28
N GLN A 101 -11.62 -14.45 -1.95
CA GLN A 101 -12.31 -13.55 -1.04
C GLN A 101 -11.70 -12.13 -1.05
N VAL A 102 -10.38 -12.04 -0.96
CA VAL A 102 -9.67 -10.76 -0.99
C VAL A 102 -9.84 -10.06 -2.34
N LEU A 103 -9.72 -10.80 -3.46
CA LEU A 103 -9.92 -10.23 -4.79
C LEU A 103 -11.36 -9.71 -4.96
N ASN A 104 -12.37 -10.46 -4.52
CA ASN A 104 -13.76 -10.01 -4.57
C ASN A 104 -13.95 -8.73 -3.73
N TYR A 105 -13.39 -8.69 -2.52
CA TYR A 105 -13.44 -7.50 -1.66
C TYR A 105 -12.78 -6.27 -2.30
N LEU A 106 -11.65 -6.45 -3.01
CA LEU A 106 -10.91 -5.35 -3.62
C LEU A 106 -11.45 -4.92 -4.99
N SER A 107 -12.19 -5.79 -5.69
CA SER A 107 -12.56 -5.64 -7.10
C SER A 107 -13.36 -4.38 -7.43
N ASP A 108 -14.17 -3.89 -6.49
CA ASP A 108 -15.02 -2.70 -6.65
C ASP A 108 -14.42 -1.43 -6.00
N LYS A 109 -13.19 -1.52 -5.47
CA LYS A 109 -12.59 -0.46 -4.65
C LYS A 109 -11.56 0.36 -5.40
N MET A 110 -11.76 1.67 -5.37
CA MET A 110 -10.72 2.68 -5.54
C MET A 110 -9.88 2.79 -4.26
N MET A 111 -8.93 1.88 -4.09
CA MET A 111 -8.04 1.74 -2.92
C MET A 111 -6.57 1.74 -3.36
N LEU A 112 -5.69 2.32 -2.55
CA LEU A 112 -4.23 2.20 -2.73
C LEU A 112 -3.66 1.21 -1.71
N LEU A 113 -2.94 0.20 -2.19
CA LEU A 113 -2.20 -0.76 -1.37
C LEU A 113 -0.70 -0.51 -1.48
N LEU A 114 -0.04 -0.31 -0.34
CA LEU A 114 1.42 -0.23 -0.21
C LEU A 114 1.92 -1.56 0.31
N LEU A 115 2.58 -2.32 -0.55
CA LEU A 115 3.23 -3.59 -0.21
C LEU A 115 4.72 -3.33 0.01
N ASP A 116 5.18 -3.37 1.25
CA ASP A 116 6.57 -3.06 1.61
C ASP A 116 7.35 -4.36 1.92
N ASN A 117 8.65 -4.39 1.60
CA ASN A 117 9.54 -5.55 1.74
C ASN A 117 9.14 -6.78 0.90
N PHE A 118 8.63 -6.56 -0.31
CA PHE A 118 8.22 -7.63 -1.23
C PHE A 118 9.39 -8.54 -1.68
N GLU A 119 10.63 -8.07 -1.59
CA GLU A 119 11.84 -8.84 -1.96
C GLU A 119 12.07 -10.11 -1.14
N GLN A 120 11.35 -10.30 -0.02
CA GLN A 120 11.46 -11.48 0.83
C GLN A 120 10.60 -12.65 0.34
N LEU A 121 9.70 -12.40 -0.62
CA LEU A 121 8.86 -13.41 -1.23
C LEU A 121 9.66 -14.16 -2.31
N VAL A 122 9.78 -15.49 -2.18
CA VAL A 122 10.54 -16.37 -3.09
C VAL A 122 9.62 -17.46 -3.66
#